data_AF-A0A922HVS4-F1
#
_entry.id   AF-A0A922HVS4-F1
#
_cell.length_a   1.000
_cell.length_b   1.000
_cell.length_c   1.000
_cell.angle_alpha   90.00
_cell.angle_beta   90.00
_cell.angle_gamma   90.00
#
_symmetry.space_group_name_H-M   'P 1'
#
loop_
_entity.id
_entity.type
_entity.pdbx_description
1 polymer ?
#
loop_
_entity_poly.entity_id
_entity_poly.type
_entity_poly.pdbx_seq_one_letter_code
_entity_poly.pdbx_strand_id
1 'polypeptide(L)'
;MPANQHTTILPAIWDQIISTALLVYAILFIGDELATPKLLQTLTTGLLILTFIIGFNYNCGAILNPARDLAPRILLSFIGYESRVFEPLNYNFWWAVGIVAPHSGAIIGAIGYFYMAKMRQSFVDGDNIFSLANADIIQAKSISLNNSSSQENGRIINHHHNHHQQQQMTNRQMFHDKVNTEFQQ
;
A
#
# COMPACT_ATOMS: atom_id res chain seq x y z
N MET A 1 38.82 -15.44 -0.25
CA MET A 1 38.63 -16.91 -0.25
C MET A 1 38.68 -17.37 -1.69
N PRO A 2 39.49 -18.38 -2.05
CA PRO A 2 39.49 -18.89 -3.41
C PRO A 2 38.11 -19.49 -3.69
N ALA A 3 37.47 -19.07 -4.79
CA ALA A 3 36.34 -19.80 -5.33
C ALA A 3 36.82 -21.23 -5.59
N ASN A 4 36.25 -22.16 -4.83
CA ASN A 4 36.25 -23.60 -5.06
C ASN A 4 36.43 -23.93 -6.55
N GLN A 5 37.38 -24.81 -6.86
CA GLN A 5 37.74 -25.26 -8.23
C GLN A 5 36.60 -25.95 -9.01
N HIS A 6 35.37 -25.94 -8.48
CA HIS A 6 34.19 -26.59 -9.05
C HIS A 6 33.13 -25.62 -9.57
N THR A 7 33.28 -24.30 -9.39
CA THR A 7 32.24 -23.33 -9.73
C THR A 7 32.53 -22.70 -11.09
N THR A 8 31.79 -23.11 -12.11
CA THR A 8 31.80 -22.48 -13.43
C THR A 8 31.19 -21.07 -13.36
N ILE A 9 31.51 -20.22 -14.34
CA ILE A 9 31.09 -18.81 -14.37
C ILE A 9 29.56 -18.61 -14.37
N LEU A 10 28.83 -19.54 -14.99
CA LEU A 10 27.38 -19.47 -15.16
C LEU A 10 26.64 -19.54 -13.80
N PRO A 11 26.87 -20.55 -12.94
CA PRO A 11 26.33 -20.57 -11.58
C PRO A 11 26.66 -19.33 -10.76
N ALA A 12 27.87 -18.77 -10.87
CA ALA A 12 28.26 -17.57 -10.13
C ALA A 12 27.48 -16.32 -10.57
N ILE A 13 27.25 -16.16 -11.88
CA ILE A 13 26.42 -15.08 -12.42
C ILE A 13 24.97 -15.24 -11.94
N TRP A 14 24.40 -16.43 -12.04
CA TRP A 14 23.02 -16.68 -11.60
C TRP A 14 22.84 -16.48 -10.10
N ASP A 15 23.79 -16.94 -9.29
CA ASP A 15 23.81 -16.72 -7.84
C ASP A 15 23.77 -15.22 -7.52
N GLN A 16 24.59 -14.40 -8.19
CA GLN A 16 24.60 -12.94 -7.99
C GLN A 16 23.33 -12.25 -8.48
N ILE A 17 22.76 -12.66 -9.61
CA ILE A 17 21.49 -12.10 -10.11
C ILE A 17 20.35 -12.40 -9.13
N ILE A 18 20.19 -13.67 -8.74
CA ILE A 18 19.06 -14.12 -7.91
C ILE A 18 19.19 -13.56 -6.49
N SER A 19 20.37 -13.66 -5.89
CA SER A 19 20.60 -13.16 -4.53
C SER A 19 20.41 -11.65 -4.45
N THR A 20 20.90 -10.88 -5.43
CA THR A 20 20.72 -9.42 -5.46
C THR A 20 19.27 -9.03 -5.74
N ALA A 21 18.57 -9.77 -6.61
CA ALA A 21 17.14 -9.53 -6.87
C ALA A 21 16.29 -9.71 -5.61
N LEU A 22 16.50 -10.81 -4.89
CA LEU A 22 15.80 -11.09 -3.64
C LEU A 22 16.15 -10.07 -2.55
N LEU A 23 17.42 -9.67 -2.45
CA LEU A 23 17.85 -8.66 -1.48
C LEU A 23 17.18 -7.31 -1.74
N VAL A 24 17.22 -6.82 -2.99
CA VAL A 24 16.59 -5.53 -3.34
C VAL A 24 15.08 -5.56 -3.16
N TYR A 25 14.43 -6.66 -3.58
CA TYR A 25 13.00 -6.84 -3.35
C TYR A 25 12.64 -6.74 -1.86
N ALA A 26 13.37 -7.43 -1.00
CA ALA A 26 13.11 -7.44 0.44
C ALA A 26 13.40 -6.09 1.10
N ILE A 27 14.46 -5.38 0.69
CA ILE A 27 14.76 -4.03 1.20
C ILE A 27 13.63 -3.05 0.84
N LEU A 28 13.16 -3.08 -0.41
CA LEU A 28 12.05 -2.22 -0.85
C LEU A 28 10.75 -2.56 -0.10
N PHE A 29 10.50 -3.84 0.13
CA PHE A 29 9.34 -4.30 0.91
C PHE A 29 9.37 -3.77 2.36
N ILE A 30 10.51 -3.86 3.04
CA ILE A 30 10.67 -3.33 4.41
C ILE A 30 10.52 -1.80 4.44
N GLY A 31 11.04 -1.11 3.42
CA GLY A 31 11.04 0.35 3.34
C GLY A 31 9.66 0.98 3.08
N ASP A 32 8.75 0.24 2.44
CA ASP A 32 7.39 0.72 2.13
C ASP A 32 6.40 0.57 3.30
N GLU A 33 6.79 -0.12 4.36
CA GLU A 33 5.95 -0.29 5.54
C GLU A 33 5.92 0.98 6.40
N LEU A 34 4.95 1.85 6.13
CA LEU A 34 4.77 3.15 6.80
C LEU A 34 4.52 3.05 8.32
N ALA A 35 4.06 1.89 8.80
CA ALA A 35 3.72 1.68 10.21
C ALA A 35 4.93 1.31 11.10
N THR A 36 6.06 0.92 10.50
CA THR A 36 7.20 0.42 11.26
C THR A 36 8.14 1.57 11.65
N PRO A 37 8.56 1.68 12.92
CA PRO A 37 9.49 2.73 13.33
C PRO A 37 10.83 2.59 12.58
N LYS A 38 11.40 3.73 12.14
CA LYS A 38 12.60 3.80 11.29
C LYS A 38 13.80 2.98 11.82
N LEU A 39 13.97 2.94 13.14
CA LEU A 39 15.04 2.16 13.78
C LEU A 39 14.86 0.67 13.54
N LEU A 40 13.63 0.16 13.63
CA LEU A 40 13.31 -1.24 13.43
C LEU A 40 13.44 -1.63 11.95
N GLN A 41 13.04 -0.74 11.03
CA GLN A 41 13.28 -0.93 9.59
C GLN A 41 14.77 -1.10 9.27
N THR A 42 15.61 -0.24 9.85
CA THR A 42 17.07 -0.30 9.66
C THR A 42 17.68 -1.55 10.28
N LEU A 43 17.25 -1.93 11.50
CA LEU A 43 17.71 -3.14 12.17
C LEU A 43 17.35 -4.40 11.37
N THR A 44 16.10 -4.50 10.91
CA THR A 44 15.63 -5.61 10.08
C THR A 44 16.39 -5.67 8.75
N THR A 45 16.65 -4.52 8.12
CA THR A 45 17.49 -4.45 6.91
C THR A 45 18.92 -4.94 7.18
N GLY A 46 19.51 -4.58 8.31
CA GLY A 46 20.83 -5.07 8.71
C GLY A 46 20.88 -6.57 8.95
N LEU A 47 19.88 -7.12 9.64
CA LEU A 47 19.74 -8.57 9.85
C LEU A 47 19.49 -9.33 8.53
N LEU A 48 18.68 -8.77 7.64
CA LEU A 48 18.45 -9.30 6.30
C LEU A 48 19.77 -9.42 5.53
N ILE A 49 20.56 -8.34 5.48
CA ILE A 49 21.87 -8.35 4.82
C ILE A 49 22.78 -9.40 5.44
N LEU A 50 22.82 -9.51 6.77
CA LEU A 50 23.61 -10.53 7.47
C LEU A 50 23.21 -11.96 7.06
N THR A 51 21.90 -12.27 7.04
CA THR A 51 21.40 -13.58 6.60
C THR A 51 21.82 -13.89 5.18
N PHE A 52 21.75 -12.91 4.27
CA PHE A 52 22.16 -13.09 2.88
C PHE A 52 23.67 -13.31 2.75
N ILE A 53 24.48 -12.58 3.52
CA ILE A 53 25.93 -12.77 3.54
C ILE A 53 26.29 -14.18 4.01
N ILE A 54 25.61 -14.72 5.02
CA ILE A 54 25.87 -16.06 5.54
C ILE A 54 25.35 -17.13 4.56
N GLY A 55 24.14 -16.95 4.00
CA GLY A 55 23.50 -17.93 3.13
C GLY A 55 24.09 -18.01 1.72
N PHE A 56 24.42 -16.87 1.10
CA PHE A 56 24.95 -16.78 -0.27
C PHE A 56 26.48 -16.62 -0.31
N ASN A 57 27.18 -16.78 0.82
CA ASN A 57 28.65 -16.66 0.84
C ASN A 57 29.34 -17.74 0.01
N TYR A 58 28.79 -18.94 0.05
CA TYR A 58 29.53 -20.15 -0.30
C TYR A 58 29.84 -20.25 -1.81
N ASN A 59 28.97 -19.71 -2.66
CA ASN A 59 29.11 -19.81 -4.11
C ASN A 59 30.08 -18.78 -4.67
N CYS A 60 29.91 -17.49 -4.32
CA CYS A 60 30.74 -16.41 -4.86
C CYS A 60 30.96 -15.24 -3.90
N GLY A 61 30.92 -15.48 -2.58
CA GLY A 61 31.31 -14.50 -1.56
C GLY A 61 30.26 -13.43 -1.26
N ALA A 62 29.00 -13.67 -1.65
CA ALA A 62 27.87 -12.75 -1.48
C ALA A 62 28.20 -11.31 -1.93
N ILE A 63 28.68 -11.13 -3.16
CA ILE A 63 29.13 -9.81 -3.65
C ILE A 63 28.01 -8.78 -3.48
N LEU A 64 26.81 -9.06 -4.00
CA LEU A 64 25.51 -8.38 -3.79
C LEU A 64 25.46 -6.88 -4.14
N ASN A 65 26.59 -6.20 -4.10
CA ASN A 65 26.77 -4.77 -4.28
C ASN A 65 28.13 -4.54 -4.95
N PRO A 66 28.16 -3.93 -6.15
CA PRO A 66 29.40 -3.60 -6.85
C PRO A 66 30.36 -2.73 -6.03
N ALA A 67 29.85 -1.79 -5.21
CA ALA A 67 30.69 -0.91 -4.39
C ALA A 67 31.42 -1.66 -3.26
N ARG A 68 30.77 -2.71 -2.70
CA ARG A 68 31.37 -3.58 -1.67
C ARG A 68 32.63 -4.27 -2.16
N ASP A 69 32.67 -4.58 -3.46
CA ASP A 69 33.75 -5.35 -4.07
C ASP A 69 34.76 -4.45 -4.80
N LEU A 70 34.31 -3.35 -5.42
CA LEU A 70 35.17 -2.41 -6.12
C LEU A 70 36.06 -1.59 -5.18
N ALA A 71 35.52 -1.07 -4.07
CA ALA A 71 36.27 -0.16 -3.20
C ALA A 71 37.50 -0.84 -2.54
N PRO A 72 37.39 -2.05 -1.96
CA PRO A 72 38.57 -2.75 -1.43
C PRO A 72 39.59 -3.10 -2.52
N ARG A 73 39.15 -3.40 -3.75
CA ARG A 73 40.06 -3.74 -4.86
C ARG A 73 40.87 -2.55 -5.34
N ILE A 74 40.23 -1.40 -5.48
CA ILE A 74 40.94 -0.16 -5.80
C ILE A 74 41.97 0.14 -4.71
N LEU A 75 41.59 0.05 -3.43
CA LEU A 75 42.51 0.29 -2.32
C LEU A 75 43.71 -0.68 -2.36
N LEU A 76 43.46 -1.97 -2.57
CA LEU A 76 44.52 -2.97 -2.65
C LEU A 76 45.45 -2.75 -3.85
N SER A 77 44.93 -2.30 -4.99
CA SER A 77 45.78 -1.94 -6.14
C SER A 77 46.78 -0.82 -5.82
N PHE A 78 46.41 0.14 -4.95
CA PHE A 78 47.31 1.20 -4.50
C PHE A 78 48.33 0.76 -3.44
N ILE A 79 48.05 -0.30 -2.68
CA ILE A 79 48.90 -0.82 -1.59
C ILE A 79 49.94 -1.84 -2.11
N GLY A 80 50.09 -1.98 -3.42
CA GLY A 80 51.12 -2.84 -4.04
C GLY A 80 50.63 -4.23 -4.46
N TYR A 81 49.32 -4.48 -4.46
CA TYR A 81 48.76 -5.66 -5.15
C TYR A 81 48.57 -5.44 -6.67
N GLU A 82 48.82 -4.22 -7.16
CA GLU A 82 48.83 -3.87 -8.59
C GLU A 82 47.55 -4.34 -9.31
N SER A 83 47.67 -4.85 -10.55
CA SER A 83 46.54 -5.35 -11.33
C SER A 83 46.03 -6.73 -10.89
N ARG A 84 46.70 -7.40 -9.94
CA ARG A 84 46.37 -8.78 -9.52
C ARG A 84 45.00 -8.90 -8.88
N VAL A 85 44.49 -7.79 -8.32
CA VAL A 85 43.12 -7.71 -7.77
C VAL A 85 42.02 -7.69 -8.83
N PHE A 86 42.38 -7.41 -10.09
CA PHE A 86 41.46 -7.41 -11.23
C PHE A 86 41.66 -8.63 -12.14
N GLU A 87 42.65 -9.47 -11.85
CA GLU A 87 42.90 -10.68 -12.62
C GLU A 87 41.73 -11.67 -12.48
N PRO A 88 41.28 -12.28 -13.59
CA PRO A 88 40.22 -13.29 -13.56
C PRO A 88 40.65 -14.50 -12.73
N LEU A 89 40.03 -14.72 -11.58
CA LEU A 89 40.26 -15.95 -10.81
C LEU A 89 39.44 -17.09 -11.44
N ASN A 90 40.11 -18.08 -12.04
CA ASN A 90 39.48 -19.27 -12.66
C ASN A 90 38.46 -18.97 -13.77
N TYR A 91 38.83 -18.21 -14.80
CA TYR A 91 37.95 -17.82 -15.92
C TYR A 91 36.73 -16.96 -15.54
N ASN A 92 36.61 -16.52 -14.28
CA ASN A 92 35.57 -15.60 -13.86
C ASN A 92 35.95 -14.16 -14.19
N PHE A 93 35.21 -13.56 -15.12
CA PHE A 93 35.27 -12.12 -15.35
C PHE A 93 34.72 -11.40 -14.12
N TRP A 94 35.63 -10.91 -13.27
CA TRP A 94 35.30 -10.21 -12.04
C TRP A 94 34.26 -9.10 -12.24
N TRP A 95 34.39 -8.31 -13.31
CA TRP A 95 33.44 -7.24 -13.64
C TRP A 95 32.03 -7.77 -14.00
N ALA A 96 31.93 -8.94 -14.63
CA ALA A 96 30.64 -9.52 -15.01
C ALA A 96 29.89 -10.02 -13.77
N VAL A 97 30.59 -10.73 -12.88
CA VAL A 97 30.01 -11.31 -11.66
C VAL A 97 29.82 -10.25 -10.57
N GLY A 98 30.75 -9.31 -10.42
CA GLY A 98 30.73 -8.32 -9.33
C GLY A 98 30.02 -7.01 -9.67
N ILE A 99 29.87 -6.67 -10.95
CA ILE A 99 29.23 -5.41 -11.37
C ILE A 99 27.95 -5.71 -12.14
N VAL A 100 28.04 -6.42 -13.27
CA VAL A 100 26.89 -6.59 -14.17
C VAL A 100 25.78 -7.44 -13.55
N ALA A 101 26.13 -8.57 -12.93
CA ALA A 101 25.16 -9.48 -12.33
C ALA A 101 24.37 -8.83 -11.16
N PRO A 102 24.99 -8.13 -10.20
CA PRO A 102 24.27 -7.42 -9.14
C PRO A 102 23.37 -6.31 -9.67
N HIS A 103 23.81 -5.50 -10.65
CA HIS A 103 22.94 -4.47 -11.24
C HIS A 103 21.72 -5.09 -11.94
N SER A 104 21.94 -6.18 -12.69
CA SER A 104 20.86 -6.90 -13.35
C SER A 104 19.87 -7.46 -12.33
N GLY A 105 20.37 -8.08 -11.26
CA GLY A 105 19.56 -8.55 -10.14
C GLY A 105 18.77 -7.43 -9.47
N ALA A 106 19.42 -6.29 -9.18
CA ALA A 106 18.76 -5.14 -8.55
C ALA A 106 17.59 -4.60 -9.39
N ILE A 107 17.76 -4.48 -10.71
CA ILE A 107 16.69 -4.06 -11.63
C ILE A 107 15.54 -5.06 -11.59
N ILE A 108 15.83 -6.37 -11.67
CA ILE A 108 14.81 -7.43 -11.63
C ILE A 108 14.05 -7.39 -10.30
N GLY A 109 14.76 -7.27 -9.17
CA GLY A 109 14.15 -7.18 -7.84
C GLY A 109 13.25 -5.95 -7.68
N ALA A 110 13.71 -4.78 -8.16
CA ALA A 110 12.93 -3.55 -8.11
C ALA A 110 11.67 -3.62 -8.98
N ILE A 111 11.77 -4.16 -10.20
CA ILE A 111 10.62 -4.37 -11.09
C ILE A 111 9.62 -5.34 -10.44
N GLY A 112 10.10 -6.45 -9.88
CA GLY A 112 9.25 -7.42 -9.18
C GLY A 112 8.49 -6.78 -8.01
N TYR A 113 9.17 -5.96 -7.22
CA TYR A 113 8.54 -5.22 -6.13
C TYR A 113 7.52 -4.20 -6.64
N PHE A 114 7.84 -3.44 -7.69
CA PHE A 114 6.93 -2.44 -8.27
C PHE A 114 5.60 -3.07 -8.73
N TYR A 115 5.67 -4.21 -9.42
CA TYR A 115 4.45 -4.92 -9.83
C TYR A 115 3.64 -5.42 -8.64
N MET A 116 4.30 -5.99 -7.63
CA MET A 116 3.63 -6.45 -6.40
C MET A 116 2.97 -5.28 -5.66
N ALA A 117 3.68 -4.18 -5.48
CA ALA A 117 3.17 -2.97 -4.82
C ALA A 117 1.96 -2.39 -5.55
N LYS A 118 2.00 -2.36 -6.90
CA LYS A 118 0.89 -1.92 -7.74
C LYS A 118 -0.33 -2.84 -7.62
N MET A 119 -0.12 -4.16 -7.60
CA MET A 119 -1.20 -5.13 -7.39
C MET A 119 -1.86 -4.94 -6.01
N ARG A 120 -1.06 -4.74 -4.96
CA ARG A 120 -1.55 -4.46 -3.61
C ARG A 120 -2.40 -3.18 -3.56
N GLN A 121 -1.92 -2.09 -4.16
CA GLN A 121 -2.67 -0.82 -4.21
C GLN A 121 -4.00 -0.96 -4.95
N SER A 122 -4.01 -1.68 -6.09
CA SER A 122 -5.23 -1.92 -6.87
C SER A 122 -6.31 -2.68 -6.07
N PHE A 123 -5.89 -3.57 -5.16
CA PHE A 123 -6.80 -4.29 -4.27
C PHE A 123 -7.38 -3.36 -3.19
N VAL A 124 -6.52 -2.56 -2.54
CA VAL A 124 -6.93 -1.60 -1.51
C VAL A 124 -7.90 -0.55 -2.07
N ASP A 125 -7.65 -0.05 -3.29
CA ASP A 125 -8.53 0.93 -3.93
C ASP A 125 -9.91 0.34 -4.26
N GLY A 126 -9.99 -0.94 -4.60
CA GLY A 126 -11.27 -1.64 -4.83
C GLY A 126 -12.15 -1.66 -3.58
N ASP A 127 -11.55 -1.98 -2.43
CA ASP A 127 -12.25 -2.00 -1.14
C ASP A 127 -12.72 -0.58 -0.73
N ASN A 128 -11.87 0.43 -0.94
CA ASN A 128 -12.20 1.82 -0.68
C ASN A 128 -13.38 2.30 -1.54
N ILE A 129 -13.36 2.02 -2.85
CA ILE A 129 -14.45 2.39 -3.76
C ILE A 129 -15.77 1.71 -3.35
N PHE A 130 -15.73 0.44 -2.98
CA PHE A 130 -16.92 -0.27 -2.50
C PHE A 130 -17.45 0.33 -1.18
N SER A 131 -16.56 0.69 -0.27
CA SER A 131 -16.92 1.33 1.00
C SER A 131 -17.57 2.71 0.78
N LEU A 132 -16.98 3.53 -0.10
CA LEU A 132 -17.52 4.84 -0.47
C LEU A 132 -18.89 4.72 -1.16
N ALA A 133 -19.04 3.79 -2.10
CA ALA A 133 -20.31 3.53 -2.76
C ALA A 133 -21.41 3.12 -1.77
N ASN A 134 -21.08 2.31 -0.76
CA ASN A 134 -22.03 1.95 0.30
C ASN A 134 -22.36 3.13 1.21
N ALA A 135 -21.38 3.99 1.53
CA ALA A 135 -21.61 5.19 2.32
C ALA A 135 -22.59 6.15 1.60
N ASP A 136 -22.43 6.34 0.30
CA ASP A 136 -23.32 7.17 -0.52
C ASP A 136 -24.75 6.60 -0.56
N ILE A 137 -24.90 5.27 -0.68
CA ILE A 137 -26.22 4.61 -0.63
C ILE A 137 -26.88 4.83 0.74
N ILE A 138 -26.13 4.68 1.83
CA ILE A 138 -26.65 4.90 3.19
C ILE A 138 -27.06 6.37 3.38
N GLN A 139 -26.29 7.31 2.86
CA GLN A 139 -26.62 8.73 2.91
C GLN A 139 -27.84 9.07 2.07
N ALA A 140 -27.95 8.55 0.85
CA ALA A 140 -29.13 8.73 0.01
C ALA A 140 -30.39 8.16 0.69
N LYS A 141 -30.26 7.01 1.35
CA LYS A 141 -31.36 6.38 2.09
C LYS A 141 -31.76 7.17 3.33
N SER A 142 -30.81 7.73 4.09
CA SER A 142 -31.12 8.56 5.26
C SER A 142 -31.82 9.87 4.87
N ILE A 143 -31.42 10.50 3.76
CA ILE A 143 -32.08 11.70 3.21
C ILE A 143 -33.51 11.37 2.77
N SER A 144 -33.70 10.25 2.05
CA SER A 144 -35.05 9.80 1.66
C SER A 144 -35.94 9.60 2.88
N LEU A 145 -35.45 8.93 3.93
CA LEU A 145 -36.20 8.70 5.16
C LEU A 145 -36.54 10.00 5.89
N ASN A 146 -35.63 10.97 5.92
CA ASN A 146 -35.86 12.27 6.53
C ASN A 146 -36.91 13.11 5.77
N ASN A 147 -36.92 13.03 4.44
CA ASN A 147 -37.94 13.70 3.63
C ASN A 147 -39.31 13.04 3.80
N SER A 148 -39.38 11.71 3.93
CA SER A 148 -40.62 10.99 4.20
C SER A 148 -41.22 11.37 5.56
N SER A 149 -40.40 11.41 6.63
CA SER A 149 -40.85 11.82 7.96
C SER A 149 -41.26 13.30 8.01
N SER A 150 -40.57 14.17 7.28
CA SER A 150 -40.91 15.60 7.18
C SER A 150 -42.24 15.83 6.44
N GLN A 151 -42.49 15.10 5.34
CA GLN A 151 -43.78 15.14 4.65
C GLN A 151 -44.92 14.60 5.52
N GLU A 152 -44.69 13.51 6.24
CA GLU A 152 -45.67 12.92 7.14
C GLU A 152 -46.02 13.89 8.28
N ASN A 153 -45.02 14.50 8.93
CA ASN A 153 -45.25 15.52 9.95
C ASN A 153 -46.01 16.73 9.40
N GLY A 154 -45.65 17.24 8.22
CA GLY A 154 -46.38 18.34 7.58
C GLY A 154 -47.84 17.97 7.27
N ARG A 155 -48.09 16.73 6.82
CA ARG A 155 -49.44 16.20 6.60
C ARG A 155 -50.24 16.17 7.89
N ILE A 156 -49.68 15.65 8.98
CA ILE A 156 -50.34 15.55 10.28
C ILE A 156 -50.68 16.95 10.82
N ILE A 157 -49.74 17.89 10.76
CA ILE A 157 -49.95 19.27 11.22
C ILE A 157 -51.07 19.94 10.41
N ASN A 158 -51.06 19.83 9.09
CA ASN A 158 -52.11 20.40 8.23
C ASN A 158 -53.47 19.77 8.51
N HIS A 159 -53.51 18.45 8.74
CA HIS A 159 -54.74 17.74 9.07
C HIS A 159 -55.30 18.18 10.44
N HIS A 160 -54.42 18.39 11.42
CA HIS A 160 -54.80 18.88 12.75
C HIS A 160 -55.30 20.32 12.70
N HIS A 161 -54.63 21.18 11.93
CA HIS A 161 -55.03 22.57 11.74
C HIS A 161 -56.42 22.69 11.08
N ASN A 162 -56.69 21.88 10.05
CA ASN A 162 -57.98 21.86 9.37
C ASN A 162 -59.12 21.40 10.31
N HIS A 163 -58.87 20.43 11.19
CA HIS A 163 -59.88 19.99 12.17
C HIS A 163 -60.23 21.09 13.18
N HIS A 164 -59.24 21.85 13.68
CA HIS A 164 -59.50 22.97 14.59
C HIS A 164 -60.30 24.08 13.90
N GLN A 165 -59.98 24.40 12.65
CA GLN A 165 -60.76 25.38 11.87
C GLN A 165 -62.20 24.92 11.65
N GLN A 166 -62.42 23.64 11.31
CA GLN A 166 -63.77 23.10 11.15
C GLN A 166 -64.58 23.20 12.45
N GLN A 167 -64.00 22.86 13.60
CA GLN A 167 -64.71 22.97 14.88
C GLN A 167 -65.10 24.41 15.22
N GLN A 168 -64.24 25.39 14.90
CA GLN A 168 -64.57 26.80 15.10
C GLN A 168 -65.71 27.27 14.18
N MET A 169 -65.72 26.83 12.92
CA MET A 169 -66.81 27.13 11.98
C MET A 169 -68.13 26.51 12.43
N THR A 170 -68.11 25.24 12.86
CA THR A 170 -69.30 24.56 13.38
C THR A 170 -69.81 25.25 14.65
N ASN A 171 -68.94 25.61 15.59
CA ASN A 171 -69.34 26.34 16.79
C ASN A 171 -69.94 27.72 16.49
N ARG A 172 -69.38 28.45 15.50
CA ARG A 172 -69.98 29.71 15.03
C ARG A 172 -71.36 29.51 14.43
N GLN A 173 -71.53 28.49 13.57
CA GLN A 173 -72.83 28.19 12.96
C GLN A 173 -73.87 27.83 14.01
N MET A 174 -73.54 26.96 14.97
CA MET A 174 -74.44 26.62 16.08
C MET A 174 -74.81 27.82 16.94
N PHE A 175 -73.89 28.76 17.16
CA PHE A 175 -74.19 29.99 17.89
C PHE A 175 -75.15 30.88 17.10
N HIS A 176 -74.91 31.08 15.81
CA HIS A 176 -75.80 31.86 14.95
C HIS A 176 -77.20 31.24 14.85
N ASP A 177 -77.29 29.91 14.75
CA ASP A 177 -78.57 29.21 14.75
C ASP A 177 -79.30 29.42 16.07
N LYS A 178 -78.66 29.19 17.23
CA LYS A 178 -79.28 29.44 18.54
C LYS A 178 -79.81 30.86 18.69
N VAL A 179 -79.02 31.84 18.29
CA VAL A 179 -79.41 33.26 18.34
C VAL A 179 -80.64 33.50 17.46
N ASN A 180 -80.66 32.96 16.24
CA ASN A 180 -81.80 33.10 15.33
C ASN A 180 -83.06 32.39 15.85
N THR A 181 -82.94 31.25 16.53
CA THR A 181 -84.09 30.55 17.12
C THR A 181 -84.69 31.28 18.32
N GLU A 182 -83.87 31.98 19.13
CA GLU A 182 -84.37 32.79 20.24
C GLU A 182 -85.10 34.07 19.78
N PHE A 183 -84.77 34.62 18.61
CA PHE A 183 -85.49 35.75 18.03
C PHE A 183 -86.81 35.38 17.33
N GLN A 184 -87.17 34.10 17.27
CA GLN A 184 -88.39 33.59 16.62
C GLN A 184 -89.47 33.12 17.64
N GLN A 185 -89.28 33.38 18.94
CA GLN A 185 -90.29 33.20 19.99
C GLN A 185 -90.80 34.56 20.49
#